data_AF-A0A8E1WMB7-F1
#
_entry.id   AF-A0A8E1WMB7-F1
#
_cell.length_a   1.000
_cell.length_b   1.000
_cell.length_c   1.000
_cell.angle_alpha   90.00
_cell.angle_beta   90.00
_cell.angle_gamma   90.00
#
_symmetry.space_group_name_H-M   'P 1'
#
loop_
_entity.id
_entity.type
_entity.pdbx_description
1 polymer ?
#
loop_
_entity_poly.entity_id
_entity_poly.type
_entity_poly.pdbx_seq_one_letter_code
_entity_poly.pdbx_strand_id
1 'polypeptide(L)'
;MSRLDLLNSLIGPVISVSASSGLGQDFAQYEQAFTTYSATHMAADGTAWASSNYYDRAFINYVWYMRTGDKTYLDQGNAIAADYLKNYVEANDYSIASWWSMPKGITAHYLINGDQASLTAIGKLADQVAGAWNRDNNWANLFDPHLSGGREQARSLETLTQAIIIDAPSVGVPKIQANGDDWGVAGGNDFRALAKSMVEKILTSGFQNADGSRPNYMEGAAADGSPIDKPFMNGLMNESLINYYEQVDADPRIISFVKANLDYMWANEWDPAAKAFQYIDKTSVNGVQDTPTADVNMLIVSGFGFVYKHTGDATYLERGNQVFEGGVDSSWLAGSKQFNQQYTSSYNYLAYIQGKSDTSLESGAGTSTDTDKGTGTDTGADGLAGSVEKLVLTGNGGRDHLVGGTGDDQLYGQRGNDSLEGGSGNDTLYGGLGTDVLNGNDGADTLHGEAGNDTLKGGAGNDRLNGGAGKDTLEGMEGLDVLTGGQGNDVFLFRSTIETANNLPDVITDFEHGIDRVNLSLIDANLRVQGDQAFSFIGDRQFSGKAGELHFVNHVLSGDVDGDKVADFGIQIEGSSVLTTVDFVI
;
A
#
# COMPACT_ATOMS: atom_id res chain seq x y z
N MET A 1 -1.66 4.48 -9.51
CA MET A 1 -1.28 4.47 -8.09
C MET A 1 -2.40 5.20 -7.35
N SER A 2 -3.09 4.53 -6.43
CA SER A 2 -4.15 5.11 -5.62
C SER A 2 -3.56 6.11 -4.59
N ARG A 3 -4.38 6.96 -3.95
CA ARG A 3 -3.88 7.82 -2.84
C ARG A 3 -3.37 7.00 -1.65
N LEU A 4 -3.93 5.81 -1.43
CA LEU A 4 -3.50 4.90 -0.38
C LEU A 4 -2.16 4.25 -0.73
N ASP A 5 -1.93 3.89 -1.99
CA ASP A 5 -0.62 3.39 -2.46
C ASP A 5 0.46 4.47 -2.29
N LEU A 6 0.13 5.72 -2.63
CA LEU A 6 1.00 6.87 -2.44
C LEU A 6 1.25 7.16 -0.95
N LEU A 7 0.25 6.95 -0.10
CA LEU A 7 0.38 7.11 1.35
C LEU A 7 1.26 6.01 1.95
N ASN A 8 1.11 4.76 1.52
CA ASN A 8 1.95 3.63 1.91
C ASN A 8 3.40 3.80 1.41
N SER A 9 3.56 4.33 0.19
CA SER A 9 4.85 4.74 -0.36
C SER A 9 5.52 5.85 0.48
N LEU A 10 4.72 6.78 1.01
CA LEU A 10 5.18 7.91 1.82
C LEU A 10 5.54 7.51 3.26
N ILE A 11 4.68 6.74 3.90
CA ILE A 11 4.79 6.30 5.31
C ILE A 11 5.75 5.12 5.46
N GLY A 12 5.92 4.35 4.39
CA GLY A 12 6.57 3.06 4.46
C GLY A 12 5.61 1.96 4.94
N PRO A 13 6.06 0.70 4.90
CA PRO A 13 5.29 -0.45 5.36
C PRO A 13 4.95 -0.31 6.84
N VAL A 14 3.66 -0.27 7.14
CA VAL A 14 3.12 -0.15 8.49
C VAL A 14 3.17 -1.53 9.14
N ILE A 15 3.85 -1.65 10.29
CA ILE A 15 3.84 -2.87 11.11
C ILE A 15 2.92 -2.64 12.32
N SER A 16 1.93 -3.50 12.55
CA SER A 16 1.01 -3.38 13.70
C SER A 16 1.75 -3.44 15.04
N VAL A 17 1.05 -3.00 16.09
CA VAL A 17 1.48 -3.10 17.50
C VAL A 17 1.68 -4.56 17.94
N SER A 18 0.92 -5.49 17.37
CA SER A 18 1.10 -6.92 17.66
C SER A 18 2.33 -7.49 16.95
N ALA A 19 2.55 -7.16 15.66
CA ALA A 19 3.69 -7.63 14.90
C ALA A 19 5.02 -7.05 15.41
N SER A 20 5.04 -5.80 15.89
CA SER A 20 6.21 -5.21 16.56
C SER A 20 6.60 -5.94 17.85
N SER A 21 5.62 -6.39 18.63
CA SER A 21 5.88 -7.09 19.90
C SER A 21 6.57 -8.45 19.71
N GLY A 22 6.39 -9.07 18.54
CA GLY A 22 7.09 -10.29 18.13
C GLY A 22 8.54 -10.08 17.66
N LEU A 23 8.96 -8.83 17.43
CA LEU A 23 10.30 -8.46 16.97
C LEU A 23 11.31 -8.22 18.11
N GLY A 24 10.90 -8.35 19.38
CA GLY A 24 11.80 -8.32 20.55
C GLY A 24 11.60 -7.13 21.50
N GLN A 25 12.33 -7.11 22.62
CA GLN A 25 12.14 -6.12 23.71
C GLN A 25 12.48 -4.67 23.32
N ASP A 26 13.34 -4.49 22.32
CA ASP A 26 13.73 -3.15 21.84
C ASP A 26 12.53 -2.40 21.23
N PHE A 27 11.48 -3.11 20.76
CA PHE A 27 10.27 -2.52 20.20
C PHE A 27 9.30 -1.94 21.24
N ALA A 28 9.18 -2.61 22.39
CA ALA A 28 8.35 -2.13 23.49
C ALA A 28 8.86 -0.78 24.03
N GLN A 29 10.18 -0.55 23.96
CA GLN A 29 10.80 0.73 24.30
C GLN A 29 10.33 1.85 23.35
N TYR A 30 10.16 1.58 22.05
CA TYR A 30 9.69 2.58 21.07
C TYR A 30 8.22 2.95 21.27
N GLU A 31 7.36 1.99 21.60
CA GLU A 31 5.94 2.26 21.89
C GLU A 31 5.77 3.08 23.17
N GLN A 32 6.55 2.76 24.21
CA GLN A 32 6.60 3.54 25.44
C GLN A 32 7.18 4.95 25.21
N ALA A 33 8.21 5.05 24.38
CA ALA A 33 8.82 6.32 23.98
C ALA A 33 7.84 7.20 23.20
N PHE A 34 7.08 6.64 22.25
CA PHE A 34 6.05 7.39 21.53
C PHE A 34 4.91 7.82 22.44
N THR A 35 4.41 6.96 23.32
CA THR A 35 3.35 7.32 24.27
C THR A 35 3.78 8.49 25.16
N THR A 36 5.04 8.45 25.63
CA THR A 36 5.65 9.54 26.40
C THR A 36 5.80 10.82 25.57
N TYR A 37 6.26 10.71 24.32
CA TYR A 37 6.40 11.83 23.38
C TYR A 37 5.04 12.47 23.05
N SER A 38 4.02 11.66 22.74
CA SER A 38 2.67 12.09 22.43
C SER A 38 2.08 12.89 23.60
N ALA A 39 2.16 12.36 24.82
CA ALA A 39 1.65 13.01 26.02
C ALA A 39 2.36 14.35 26.36
N THR A 40 3.63 14.50 25.97
CA THR A 40 4.45 15.68 26.31
C THR A 40 4.48 16.75 25.23
N HIS A 41 4.23 16.40 23.96
CA HIS A 41 4.46 17.30 22.83
C HIS A 41 3.23 17.53 21.94
N MET A 42 2.11 16.81 22.11
CA MET A 42 0.94 16.90 21.21
C MET A 42 -0.20 17.80 21.72
N ALA A 43 -0.01 18.56 22.81
CA ALA A 43 -1.00 19.54 23.24
C ALA A 43 -1.04 20.73 22.26
N ALA A 44 -2.23 21.04 21.74
CA ALA A 44 -2.49 22.20 20.89
C ALA A 44 -2.43 23.51 21.69
N ASP A 45 -1.27 23.87 22.24
CA ASP A 45 -1.15 25.06 23.10
C ASP A 45 -0.91 26.36 22.33
N GLY A 46 -0.61 26.29 21.03
CA GLY A 46 -0.50 27.46 20.15
C GLY A 46 0.59 28.48 20.53
N THR A 47 1.56 28.14 21.40
CA THR A 47 2.47 29.15 21.99
C THR A 47 3.96 28.99 21.68
N ALA A 48 4.38 28.03 20.83
CA ALA A 48 5.80 27.77 20.60
C ALA A 48 6.18 27.43 19.14
N TRP A 49 5.66 28.16 18.16
CA TRP A 49 5.84 27.88 16.71
C TRP A 49 7.30 27.84 16.21
N ALA A 50 8.24 28.48 16.92
CA ALA A 50 9.66 28.51 16.58
C ALA A 50 10.55 27.69 17.54
N SER A 51 10.02 27.22 18.68
CA SER A 51 10.78 26.52 19.72
C SER A 51 10.36 25.07 19.94
N SER A 52 9.25 24.60 19.36
CA SER A 52 8.72 23.25 19.59
C SER A 52 8.47 22.42 18.31
N ASN A 53 9.49 22.29 17.43
CA ASN A 53 9.68 21.10 16.58
C ASN A 53 8.40 20.55 15.91
N TYR A 54 7.75 21.38 15.10
CA TYR A 54 6.47 21.10 14.45
C TYR A 54 6.56 20.09 13.28
N TYR A 55 7.80 19.76 12.87
CA TYR A 55 8.14 19.36 11.51
C TYR A 55 7.53 18.06 10.98
N ASP A 56 7.20 17.12 11.87
CA ASP A 56 6.69 15.80 11.49
C ASP A 56 5.53 15.35 12.39
N ARG A 57 4.96 16.26 13.19
CA ARG A 57 3.94 15.89 14.19
C ARG A 57 2.63 15.45 13.55
N ALA A 58 2.23 16.09 12.46
CA ALA A 58 1.10 15.62 11.67
C ALA A 58 1.42 14.26 11.03
N PHE A 59 2.61 14.13 10.44
CA PHE A 59 3.04 12.91 9.76
C PHE A 59 3.08 11.70 10.70
N ILE A 60 3.65 11.83 11.90
CA ILE A 60 3.69 10.73 12.87
C ILE A 60 2.29 10.36 13.38
N ASN A 61 1.39 11.33 13.54
CA ASN A 61 -0.01 11.05 13.85
C ASN A 61 -0.68 10.25 12.75
N TYR A 62 -0.42 10.56 11.48
CA TYR A 62 -0.90 9.75 10.37
C TYR A 62 -0.28 8.36 10.34
N VAL A 63 1.03 8.22 10.61
CA VAL A 63 1.68 6.91 10.75
C VAL A 63 1.01 6.08 11.84
N TRP A 64 0.68 6.69 12.99
CA TRP A 64 0.02 6.00 14.09
C TRP A 64 -1.44 5.70 13.83
N TYR A 65 -2.18 6.60 13.20
CA TYR A 65 -3.54 6.33 12.72
C TYR A 65 -3.55 5.13 11.77
N MET A 66 -2.64 5.09 10.79
CA MET A 66 -2.50 3.97 9.87
C MET A 66 -2.11 2.67 10.58
N ARG A 67 -1.38 2.75 11.70
CA ARG A 67 -0.93 1.60 12.49
C ARG A 67 -1.99 1.04 13.43
N THR A 68 -2.79 1.91 14.04
CA THR A 68 -3.71 1.52 15.13
C THR A 68 -5.17 1.62 14.75
N GLY A 69 -5.51 2.31 13.67
CA GLY A 69 -6.87 2.70 13.33
C GLY A 69 -7.49 3.73 14.29
N ASP A 70 -6.74 4.19 15.30
CA ASP A 70 -7.27 5.11 16.33
C ASP A 70 -7.44 6.51 15.75
N LYS A 71 -8.70 6.91 15.60
CA LYS A 71 -9.10 8.22 15.05
C LYS A 71 -8.61 9.40 15.89
N THR A 72 -8.21 9.18 17.14
CA THR A 72 -7.57 10.23 17.96
C THR A 72 -6.31 10.75 17.29
N TYR A 73 -5.49 9.87 16.71
CA TYR A 73 -4.30 10.26 15.97
C TYR A 73 -4.65 10.92 14.64
N LEU A 74 -5.71 10.47 13.94
CA LEU A 74 -6.19 11.14 12.73
C LEU A 74 -6.60 12.59 13.01
N ASP A 75 -7.42 12.79 14.05
CA ASP A 75 -7.93 14.11 14.43
C ASP A 75 -6.80 15.04 14.87
N GLN A 76 -5.84 14.53 15.67
CA GLN A 76 -4.64 15.27 16.05
C GLN A 76 -3.77 15.61 14.84
N GLY A 77 -3.54 14.65 13.94
CA GLY A 77 -2.79 14.86 12.71
C GLY A 77 -3.40 15.95 11.85
N ASN A 78 -4.73 15.89 11.64
CA ASN A 78 -5.48 16.89 10.88
C ASN A 78 -5.43 18.28 11.52
N ALA A 79 -5.61 18.37 12.84
CA ALA A 79 -5.51 19.65 13.56
C ALA A 79 -4.12 20.27 13.43
N ILE A 80 -3.07 19.46 13.57
CA ILE A 80 -1.67 19.90 13.46
C ILE A 80 -1.34 20.29 12.02
N ALA A 81 -1.77 19.52 11.02
CA ALA A 81 -1.52 19.82 9.61
C ALA A 81 -2.19 21.14 9.19
N ALA A 82 -3.44 21.35 9.60
CA ALA A 82 -4.17 22.58 9.33
C ALA A 82 -3.55 23.80 10.03
N ASP A 83 -3.15 23.66 11.30
CA ASP A 83 -2.48 24.72 12.05
C ASP A 83 -1.12 25.07 11.43
N TYR A 84 -0.32 24.05 11.09
CA TYR A 84 0.97 24.21 10.43
C TYR A 84 0.84 24.92 9.08
N LEU A 85 -0.09 24.49 8.24
CA LEU A 85 -0.34 25.09 6.94
C LEU A 85 -0.66 26.59 7.09
N LYS A 86 -1.57 26.94 7.99
CA LYS A 86 -2.02 28.33 8.17
C LYS A 86 -0.98 29.22 8.87
N ASN A 87 -0.51 28.80 10.03
CA ASN A 87 0.26 29.66 10.93
C ASN A 87 1.76 29.64 10.63
N TYR A 88 2.23 28.68 9.83
CA TYR A 88 3.62 28.57 9.47
C TYR A 88 3.85 28.68 7.97
N VAL A 89 3.23 27.83 7.15
CA VAL A 89 3.51 27.82 5.70
C VAL A 89 2.95 29.08 5.02
N GLU A 90 1.67 29.37 5.20
CA GLU A 90 1.01 30.54 4.61
C GLU A 90 1.53 31.85 5.23
N ALA A 91 1.65 31.90 6.56
CA ALA A 91 2.15 33.09 7.26
C ALA A 91 3.59 33.48 6.91
N ASN A 92 4.40 32.54 6.40
CA ASN A 92 5.77 32.79 5.94
C ASN A 92 5.86 32.88 4.40
N ASP A 93 4.76 33.15 3.69
CA ASP A 93 4.70 33.23 2.23
C ASP A 93 5.31 32.01 1.52
N TYR A 94 5.20 30.81 2.10
CA TYR A 94 5.79 29.57 1.57
C TYR A 94 7.33 29.64 1.44
N SER A 95 7.99 30.54 2.17
CA SER A 95 9.43 30.82 2.09
C SER A 95 10.33 29.62 2.37
N ILE A 96 11.49 29.59 1.71
CA ILE A 96 12.48 28.52 1.85
C ILE A 96 13.23 28.50 3.19
N ALA A 97 13.30 29.66 3.86
CA ALA A 97 14.01 29.80 5.13
C ALA A 97 13.30 29.12 6.31
N SER A 98 12.02 28.76 6.13
CA SER A 98 11.20 28.07 7.13
C SER A 98 11.17 26.54 6.92
N TRP A 99 11.88 25.99 5.92
CA TRP A 99 11.83 24.58 5.50
C TRP A 99 12.46 23.53 6.42
N TRP A 100 12.76 23.89 7.66
CA TRP A 100 13.06 22.87 8.67
C TRP A 100 11.89 21.88 8.84
N SER A 101 10.69 22.28 8.42
CA SER A 101 9.45 21.50 8.38
C SER A 101 9.30 20.63 7.15
N MET A 102 9.10 19.33 7.35
CA MET A 102 8.93 18.37 6.27
C MET A 102 7.58 18.54 5.54
N PRO A 103 7.56 18.50 4.19
CA PRO A 103 6.34 18.49 3.40
C PRO A 103 5.52 17.20 3.56
N LYS A 104 6.10 16.14 4.13
CA LYS A 104 5.44 14.83 4.32
C LYS A 104 4.14 14.92 5.11
N GLY A 105 4.09 15.75 6.15
CA GLY A 105 2.86 15.95 6.94
C GLY A 105 1.71 16.56 6.13
N ILE A 106 2.00 17.59 5.32
CA ILE A 106 1.01 18.21 4.41
C ILE A 106 0.61 17.23 3.31
N THR A 107 1.57 16.48 2.79
CA THR A 107 1.34 15.47 1.75
C THR A 107 0.43 14.35 2.25
N ALA A 108 0.71 13.80 3.43
CA ALA A 108 -0.13 12.82 4.09
C ALA A 108 -1.53 13.36 4.38
N HIS A 109 -1.64 14.62 4.84
CA HIS A 109 -2.94 15.28 5.05
C HIS A 109 -3.77 15.33 3.75
N TYR A 110 -3.16 15.66 2.60
CA TYR A 110 -3.84 15.59 1.30
C TYR A 110 -4.20 14.16 0.90
N LEU A 111 -3.29 13.20 1.03
CA LEU A 111 -3.53 11.82 0.61
C LEU A 111 -4.67 11.17 1.40
N ILE A 112 -4.78 11.49 2.69
CA ILE A 112 -5.82 10.98 3.59
C ILE A 112 -7.15 11.72 3.39
N ASN A 113 -7.13 13.06 3.34
CA ASN A 113 -8.36 13.86 3.43
C ASN A 113 -8.80 14.49 2.11
N GLY A 114 -7.97 14.45 1.06
CA GLY A 114 -8.20 15.14 -0.20
C GLY A 114 -8.12 16.67 -0.11
N ASP A 115 -7.49 17.22 0.93
CA ASP A 115 -7.44 18.65 1.21
C ASP A 115 -6.71 19.44 0.11
N GLN A 116 -7.46 20.26 -0.63
CA GLN A 116 -6.95 21.03 -1.77
C GLN A 116 -5.98 22.14 -1.35
N ALA A 117 -6.10 22.64 -0.11
CA ALA A 117 -5.18 23.64 0.42
C ALA A 117 -3.77 23.02 0.59
N SER A 118 -3.71 21.80 1.11
CA SER A 118 -2.47 21.02 1.22
C SER A 118 -1.85 20.71 -0.14
N LEU A 119 -2.66 20.27 -1.12
CA LEU A 119 -2.20 20.05 -2.50
C LEU A 119 -1.56 21.31 -3.09
N THR A 120 -2.24 22.45 -2.96
CA THR A 120 -1.77 23.74 -3.46
C THR A 120 -0.51 24.21 -2.73
N ALA A 121 -0.44 23.98 -1.42
CA ALA A 121 0.70 24.39 -0.60
C ALA A 121 1.99 23.66 -1.00
N ILE A 122 1.92 22.36 -1.26
CA ILE A 122 3.07 21.58 -1.75
C ILE A 122 3.57 22.12 -3.09
N GLY A 123 2.66 22.43 -4.03
CA GLY A 123 3.03 23.02 -5.32
C GLY A 123 3.76 24.36 -5.16
N LYS A 124 3.25 25.24 -4.29
CA LYS A 124 3.89 26.53 -3.97
C LYS A 124 5.26 26.40 -3.31
N LEU A 125 5.41 25.43 -2.40
CA LEU A 125 6.71 25.13 -1.78
C LEU A 125 7.71 24.64 -2.83
N ALA A 126 7.29 23.77 -3.74
CA ALA A 126 8.12 23.27 -4.83
C ALA A 126 8.49 24.38 -5.83
N ASP A 127 7.59 25.33 -6.12
CA ASP A 127 7.92 26.52 -6.90
C ASP A 127 8.99 27.35 -6.21
N GLN A 128 8.87 27.57 -4.90
CA GLN A 128 9.88 28.28 -4.10
C GLN A 128 11.26 27.59 -4.13
N VAL A 129 11.31 26.26 -4.19
CA VAL A 129 12.55 25.51 -4.49
C VAL A 129 13.14 25.94 -5.82
N ALA A 130 12.36 25.89 -6.89
CA ALA A 130 12.85 26.27 -8.21
C ALA A 130 13.36 27.73 -8.22
N GLY A 131 12.57 28.65 -7.66
CA GLY A 131 12.87 30.08 -7.67
C GLY A 131 14.11 30.48 -6.85
N ALA A 132 14.26 29.92 -5.65
CA ALA A 132 15.35 30.31 -4.75
C ALA A 132 16.67 29.63 -5.11
N TRP A 133 16.60 28.35 -5.48
CA TRP A 133 17.77 27.47 -5.58
C TRP A 133 18.19 27.17 -7.00
N ASN A 134 17.25 27.20 -7.95
CA ASN A 134 17.48 26.88 -9.36
C ASN A 134 17.28 28.07 -10.31
N ARG A 135 17.44 29.30 -9.81
CA ARG A 135 17.20 30.53 -10.60
C ARG A 135 17.93 30.54 -11.95
N ASP A 136 19.14 30.03 -11.99
CA ASP A 136 20.00 30.02 -13.18
C ASP A 136 19.97 28.65 -13.90
N ASN A 137 18.98 27.80 -13.61
CA ASN A 137 18.78 26.45 -14.16
C ASN A 137 19.98 25.50 -14.02
N ASN A 138 20.75 25.65 -12.94
CA ASN A 138 21.98 24.89 -12.69
C ASN A 138 22.20 24.52 -11.21
N TRP A 139 21.23 24.81 -10.35
CA TRP A 139 21.29 24.63 -8.90
C TRP A 139 22.49 25.33 -8.22
N ALA A 140 23.12 26.33 -8.83
CA ALA A 140 24.38 26.89 -8.31
C ALA A 140 24.26 27.40 -6.87
N ASN A 141 23.19 28.12 -6.54
CA ASN A 141 22.95 28.62 -5.18
C ASN A 141 22.78 27.49 -4.16
N LEU A 142 22.16 26.39 -4.57
CA LEU A 142 21.89 25.24 -3.71
C LEU A 142 23.14 24.43 -3.39
N PHE A 143 24.21 24.59 -4.16
CA PHE A 143 25.49 23.92 -3.93
C PHE A 143 26.61 24.92 -3.56
N ASP A 144 26.24 26.17 -3.32
CA ASP A 144 27.15 27.18 -2.79
C ASP A 144 27.22 27.02 -1.25
N PRO A 145 28.41 26.73 -0.68
CA PRO A 145 28.57 26.57 0.76
C PRO A 145 28.40 27.86 1.56
N HIS A 146 28.40 29.03 0.91
CA HIS A 146 28.07 30.30 1.57
C HIS A 146 26.56 30.50 1.71
N LEU A 147 25.75 29.77 0.94
CA LEU A 147 24.30 29.91 0.87
C LEU A 147 23.54 28.68 1.40
N SER A 148 24.16 27.51 1.41
CA SER A 148 23.55 26.23 1.81
C SER A 148 24.47 25.41 2.72
N GLY A 149 23.88 24.72 3.70
CA GLY A 149 24.59 23.93 4.72
C GLY A 149 24.46 22.42 4.54
N GLY A 150 24.08 21.93 3.35
CA GLY A 150 23.96 20.49 3.07
C GLY A 150 22.58 19.88 3.33
N ARG A 151 21.76 20.52 4.16
CA ARG A 151 20.37 20.12 4.48
C ARG A 151 19.36 20.65 3.46
N GLU A 152 19.61 21.83 2.92
CA GLU A 152 18.73 22.47 1.94
C GLU A 152 18.61 21.61 0.69
N GLN A 153 19.67 20.88 0.31
CA GLN A 153 19.67 19.90 -0.77
C GLN A 153 18.69 18.77 -0.48
N ALA A 154 18.83 18.10 0.67
CA ALA A 154 17.94 16.99 1.03
C ALA A 154 16.47 17.43 1.10
N ARG A 155 16.19 18.60 1.69
CA ARG A 155 14.81 19.11 1.85
C ARG A 155 14.21 19.67 0.56
N SER A 156 15.02 20.23 -0.32
CA SER A 156 14.58 20.64 -1.65
C SER A 156 14.18 19.42 -2.48
N LEU A 157 15.01 18.37 -2.47
CA LEU A 157 14.70 17.12 -3.17
C LEU A 157 13.43 16.47 -2.60
N GLU A 158 13.32 16.40 -1.26
CA GLU A 158 12.13 15.87 -0.60
C GLU A 158 10.86 16.65 -1.00
N THR A 159 10.90 17.98 -1.00
CA THR A 159 9.77 18.83 -1.42
C THR A 159 9.34 18.56 -2.86
N LEU A 160 10.31 18.45 -3.78
CA LEU A 160 10.02 18.11 -5.16
C LEU A 160 9.45 16.70 -5.30
N THR A 161 10.01 15.73 -4.58
CA THR A 161 9.49 14.35 -4.51
C THR A 161 8.04 14.33 -4.05
N GLN A 162 7.72 15.04 -2.95
CA GLN A 162 6.36 15.13 -2.43
C GLN A 162 5.39 15.78 -3.44
N ALA A 163 5.81 16.86 -4.11
CA ALA A 163 5.00 17.48 -5.15
C ALA A 163 4.70 16.54 -6.33
N ILE A 164 5.66 15.70 -6.71
CA ILE A 164 5.49 14.70 -7.78
C ILE A 164 4.52 13.59 -7.37
N ILE A 165 4.63 13.09 -6.14
CA ILE A 165 3.81 11.98 -5.62
C ILE A 165 2.32 12.34 -5.65
N ILE A 166 1.97 13.55 -5.25
CA ILE A 166 0.56 13.98 -5.17
C ILE A 166 0.05 14.72 -6.40
N ASP A 167 0.88 14.81 -7.44
CA ASP A 167 0.61 15.59 -8.66
C ASP A 167 0.24 17.05 -8.34
N ALA A 168 1.02 17.68 -7.47
CA ALA A 168 0.78 19.05 -7.05
C ALA A 168 0.98 20.02 -8.24
N PRO A 169 0.02 20.92 -8.51
CA PRO A 169 0.15 21.86 -9.60
C PRO A 169 1.19 22.94 -9.28
N SER A 170 2.02 23.28 -10.26
CA SER A 170 2.89 24.47 -10.18
C SER A 170 2.07 25.72 -10.46
N VAL A 171 1.85 26.52 -9.42
CA VAL A 171 0.94 27.68 -9.43
C VAL A 171 1.64 29.00 -9.16
N GLY A 172 2.92 28.97 -8.76
CA GLY A 172 3.71 30.11 -8.37
C GLY A 172 3.32 30.68 -7.00
N VAL A 173 4.16 31.59 -6.51
CA VAL A 173 3.92 32.35 -5.28
C VAL A 173 4.04 33.83 -5.60
N PRO A 174 2.94 34.51 -5.95
CA PRO A 174 2.97 35.92 -6.34
C PRO A 174 3.38 36.81 -5.17
N LYS A 175 4.23 37.81 -5.44
CA LYS A 175 4.58 38.90 -4.52
C LYS A 175 4.44 40.23 -5.25
N ILE A 176 3.20 40.67 -5.38
CA ILE A 176 2.85 41.93 -6.04
C ILE A 176 3.24 43.11 -5.15
N GLN A 177 4.19 43.89 -5.64
CA GLN A 177 4.62 45.14 -5.02
C GLN A 177 3.54 46.22 -5.19
N ALA A 178 3.63 47.29 -4.38
CA ALA A 178 2.70 48.42 -4.46
C ALA A 178 2.72 49.15 -5.82
N ASN A 179 3.78 48.97 -6.61
CA ASN A 179 3.92 49.50 -7.97
C ASN A 179 3.33 48.56 -9.06
N GLY A 180 2.80 47.40 -8.68
CA GLY A 180 2.21 46.41 -9.58
C GLY A 180 3.19 45.35 -10.12
N ASP A 181 4.48 45.43 -9.79
CA ASP A 181 5.46 44.43 -10.20
C ASP A 181 5.29 43.14 -9.38
N ASP A 182 5.30 41.98 -10.04
CA ASP A 182 5.36 40.69 -9.35
C ASP A 182 6.83 40.31 -9.12
N TRP A 183 7.26 40.34 -7.86
CA TRP A 183 8.58 39.83 -7.43
C TRP A 183 8.46 38.42 -6.85
N GLY A 184 7.33 37.76 -7.09
CA GLY A 184 7.05 36.41 -6.67
C GLY A 184 7.82 35.37 -7.46
N VAL A 185 7.55 34.12 -7.11
CA VAL A 185 8.08 32.97 -7.85
C VAL A 185 7.07 32.57 -8.90
N ALA A 186 7.50 32.47 -10.16
CA ALA A 186 6.63 32.04 -11.25
C ALA A 186 6.27 30.55 -11.12
N GLY A 187 5.03 30.21 -11.50
CA GLY A 187 4.57 28.83 -11.66
C GLY A 187 4.85 28.28 -13.07
N GLY A 188 4.25 27.13 -13.39
CA GLY A 188 4.49 26.40 -14.65
C GLY A 188 5.78 25.56 -14.65
N ASN A 189 6.35 25.29 -13.49
CA ASN A 189 7.51 24.43 -13.33
C ASN A 189 7.14 22.95 -13.53
N ASP A 190 8.03 22.21 -14.21
CA ASP A 190 7.98 20.75 -14.26
C ASP A 190 8.79 20.20 -13.08
N PHE A 191 8.09 19.85 -11.99
CA PHE A 191 8.73 19.35 -10.77
C PHE A 191 9.50 18.05 -10.99
N ARG A 192 9.06 17.19 -11.92
CA ARG A 192 9.78 15.94 -12.24
C ARG A 192 11.08 16.23 -12.96
N ALA A 193 11.09 17.15 -13.93
CA ALA A 193 12.31 17.58 -14.60
C ALA A 193 13.28 18.28 -13.62
N LEU A 194 12.76 19.11 -12.72
CA LEU A 194 13.55 19.76 -11.68
C LEU A 194 14.20 18.74 -10.74
N ALA A 195 13.42 17.82 -10.16
CA ALA A 195 13.93 16.78 -9.27
C ALA A 195 15.01 15.93 -9.95
N LYS A 196 14.77 15.52 -11.20
CA LYS A 196 15.75 14.76 -11.98
C LYS A 196 17.05 15.54 -12.21
N SER A 197 16.95 16.81 -12.58
CA SER A 197 18.14 17.66 -12.78
C SER A 197 18.91 17.90 -11.48
N MET A 198 18.20 17.94 -10.35
CA MET A 198 18.79 18.07 -9.03
C MET A 198 19.52 16.78 -8.63
N VAL A 199 18.90 15.61 -8.83
CA VAL A 199 19.54 14.31 -8.59
C VAL A 199 20.78 14.16 -9.46
N GLU A 200 20.70 14.50 -10.75
CA GLU A 200 21.87 14.51 -11.63
C GLU A 200 22.98 15.42 -11.07
N LYS A 201 22.62 16.62 -10.59
CA LYS A 201 23.57 17.52 -9.94
C LYS A 201 24.15 16.90 -8.68
N ILE A 202 23.37 16.30 -7.77
CA ILE A 202 23.89 15.65 -6.56
C ILE A 202 24.92 14.58 -6.93
N LEU A 203 24.58 13.70 -7.87
CA LEU A 203 25.42 12.58 -8.27
C LEU A 203 26.68 12.98 -9.06
N THR A 204 26.73 14.21 -9.61
CA THR A 204 27.86 14.68 -10.46
C THR A 204 28.62 15.89 -9.92
N SER A 205 28.06 16.64 -8.97
CA SER A 205 28.61 17.93 -8.48
C SER A 205 29.79 17.80 -7.53
N GLY A 206 30.29 16.59 -7.31
CA GLY A 206 31.24 16.33 -6.23
C GLY A 206 30.62 16.57 -4.86
N PHE A 207 29.28 16.50 -4.70
CA PHE A 207 28.59 16.55 -3.40
C PHE A 207 29.16 15.51 -2.41
N GLN A 208 29.71 14.43 -2.97
CA GLN A 208 30.44 13.38 -2.28
C GLN A 208 31.77 13.15 -3.01
N ASN A 209 32.84 12.95 -2.24
CA ASN A 209 34.12 12.45 -2.74
C ASN A 209 33.98 10.98 -3.16
N ALA A 210 34.92 10.48 -3.96
CA ALA A 210 34.88 9.11 -4.46
C ALA A 210 34.91 8.02 -3.35
N ASP A 211 35.37 8.37 -2.15
CA ASP A 211 35.44 7.50 -0.97
C ASP A 211 34.16 7.54 -0.11
N GLY A 212 33.13 8.27 -0.53
CA GLY A 212 31.90 8.44 0.23
C GLY A 212 31.88 9.63 1.19
N SER A 213 33.02 10.26 1.45
CA SER A 213 33.11 11.42 2.34
C SER A 213 32.50 12.67 1.71
N ARG A 214 31.99 13.61 2.52
CA ARG A 214 31.62 14.94 2.00
C ARG A 214 32.86 15.80 1.76
N PRO A 215 32.88 16.62 0.70
CA PRO A 215 33.95 17.60 0.48
C PRO A 215 34.12 18.56 1.66
N ASN A 216 35.32 19.13 1.79
CA ASN A 216 35.70 20.10 2.82
C ASN A 216 34.87 21.39 2.83
N TYR A 217 33.97 21.62 1.87
CA TYR A 217 33.02 22.73 1.87
C TYR A 217 32.10 22.75 3.11
N MET A 218 32.00 21.62 3.83
CA MET A 218 31.23 21.45 5.09
C MET A 218 32.12 21.43 6.36
N GLU A 219 33.43 21.69 6.26
CA GLU A 219 34.28 21.94 7.45
C GLU A 219 34.21 23.41 7.90
N GLY A 220 33.59 24.27 7.11
CA GLY A 220 33.20 25.61 7.52
C GLY A 220 31.93 25.52 8.35
N ALA A 221 31.93 26.17 9.49
CA ALA A 221 30.72 26.46 10.21
C ALA A 221 29.62 27.01 9.28
N ALA A 222 28.35 26.85 9.67
CA ALA A 222 27.27 27.67 9.09
C ALA A 222 27.66 29.15 9.13
N ALA A 223 26.96 30.00 8.37
CA ALA A 223 27.27 31.44 8.28
C ALA A 223 27.38 32.17 9.65
N ASP A 224 26.90 31.54 10.72
CA ASP A 224 26.96 31.99 12.13
C ASP A 224 28.13 31.42 12.97
N GLY A 225 29.00 30.57 12.42
CA GLY A 225 30.10 29.97 13.18
C GLY A 225 29.78 28.63 13.87
N SER A 226 28.57 28.07 13.71
CA SER A 226 28.19 26.77 14.27
C SER A 226 28.63 25.56 13.43
N PRO A 227 29.06 24.44 14.04
CA PRO A 227 29.48 23.24 13.33
C PRO A 227 28.35 22.57 12.55
N ILE A 228 28.73 21.92 11.44
CA ILE A 228 27.81 21.13 10.62
C ILE A 228 27.97 19.64 10.97
N ASP A 229 26.87 19.06 11.44
CA ASP A 229 26.72 17.68 11.87
C ASP A 229 26.81 16.68 10.68
N LYS A 230 27.97 16.03 10.52
CA LYS A 230 28.27 15.20 9.33
C LYS A 230 27.43 13.92 9.24
N PRO A 231 27.30 13.08 10.30
CA PRO A 231 26.49 11.87 10.24
C PRO A 231 25.00 12.15 9.99
N PHE A 232 24.43 13.15 10.67
CA PHE A 232 23.03 13.54 10.48
C PHE A 232 22.76 14.00 9.05
N MET A 233 23.64 14.85 8.50
CA MET A 233 23.50 15.32 7.12
C MET A 233 23.59 14.17 6.11
N ASN A 234 24.50 13.20 6.33
CA ASN A 234 24.61 12.01 5.49
C ASN A 234 23.34 11.16 5.53
N GLY A 235 22.78 10.94 6.72
CA GLY A 235 21.49 10.29 6.90
C GLY A 235 20.37 10.99 6.14
N LEU A 236 20.25 12.32 6.26
CA LEU A 236 19.23 13.11 5.55
C LEU A 236 19.33 13.01 4.04
N MET A 237 20.55 13.07 3.51
CA MET A 237 20.75 12.95 2.07
C MET A 237 20.36 11.55 1.59
N ASN A 238 20.79 10.50 2.30
CA ASN A 238 20.40 9.13 2.00
C ASN A 238 18.87 8.99 2.00
N GLU A 239 18.20 9.49 3.04
CA GLU A 239 16.72 9.49 3.14
C GLU A 239 16.07 10.12 1.90
N SER A 240 16.47 11.34 1.54
CA SER A 240 15.86 12.07 0.42
C SER A 240 16.08 11.38 -0.93
N LEU A 241 17.25 10.79 -1.14
CA LEU A 241 17.57 10.04 -2.37
C LEU A 241 16.85 8.70 -2.41
N ILE A 242 16.71 8.01 -1.28
CA ILE A 242 15.94 6.77 -1.16
C ILE A 242 14.46 7.05 -1.45
N ASN A 243 13.89 8.11 -0.88
CA ASN A 243 12.49 8.49 -1.16
C ASN A 243 12.31 8.83 -2.64
N TYR A 244 13.23 9.58 -3.25
CA TYR A 244 13.17 9.82 -4.69
C TYR A 244 13.27 8.52 -5.50
N TYR A 245 14.18 7.61 -5.14
CA TYR A 245 14.39 6.34 -5.83
C TYR A 245 13.14 5.45 -5.76
N GLU A 246 12.59 5.26 -4.56
CA GLU A 246 11.47 4.33 -4.35
C GLU A 246 10.14 4.91 -4.87
N GLN A 247 10.01 6.24 -4.99
CA GLN A 247 8.72 6.90 -5.25
C GLN A 247 8.64 7.63 -6.61
N VAL A 248 9.78 7.99 -7.22
CA VAL A 248 9.81 8.86 -8.41
C VAL A 248 10.57 8.25 -9.59
N ASP A 249 11.85 7.92 -9.42
CA ASP A 249 12.72 7.41 -10.50
C ASP A 249 13.84 6.54 -9.91
N ALA A 250 13.83 5.26 -10.27
CA ALA A 250 14.73 4.23 -9.75
C ALA A 250 16.13 4.29 -10.41
N ASP A 251 16.82 5.42 -10.29
CA ASP A 251 18.17 5.60 -10.82
C ASP A 251 19.18 4.74 -10.03
N PRO A 252 19.80 3.71 -10.63
CA PRO A 252 20.69 2.80 -9.92
C PRO A 252 21.96 3.46 -9.37
N ARG A 253 22.33 4.65 -9.87
CA ARG A 253 23.45 5.44 -9.32
C ARG A 253 23.18 5.87 -7.88
N ILE A 254 21.91 6.00 -7.47
CA ILE A 254 21.52 6.32 -6.10
C ILE A 254 21.94 5.19 -5.14
N ILE A 255 21.76 3.93 -5.53
CA ILE A 255 22.23 2.78 -4.72
C ILE A 255 23.73 2.87 -4.48
N SER A 256 24.50 3.18 -5.53
CA SER A 256 25.96 3.32 -5.45
C SER A 256 26.37 4.49 -4.53
N PHE A 257 25.67 5.61 -4.62
CA PHE A 257 25.90 6.79 -3.78
C PHE A 257 25.62 6.49 -2.30
N VAL A 258 24.45 5.93 -1.98
CA VAL A 258 24.06 5.58 -0.61
C VAL A 258 25.03 4.56 -0.03
N LYS A 259 25.42 3.56 -0.83
CA LYS A 259 26.42 2.56 -0.44
C LYS A 259 27.76 3.19 -0.06
N ALA A 260 28.31 4.05 -0.92
CA ALA A 260 29.58 4.72 -0.66
C ALA A 260 29.51 5.58 0.61
N ASN A 261 28.38 6.27 0.82
CA ASN A 261 28.16 7.08 2.01
C ASN A 261 28.19 6.23 3.29
N LEU A 262 27.44 5.12 3.31
CA LEU A 262 27.38 4.21 4.46
C LEU A 262 28.72 3.54 4.74
N ASP A 263 29.50 3.20 3.72
CA ASP A 263 30.85 2.64 3.90
C ASP A 263 31.79 3.64 4.57
N TYR A 264 31.73 4.92 4.17
CA TYR A 264 32.49 5.97 4.82
C TYR A 264 32.08 6.16 6.29
N MET A 265 30.77 6.28 6.54
CA MET A 265 30.24 6.47 7.90
C MET A 265 30.60 5.29 8.80
N TRP A 266 30.48 4.06 8.30
CA TRP A 266 30.84 2.86 9.05
C TRP A 266 32.33 2.81 9.39
N ALA A 267 33.21 3.24 8.48
CA ALA A 267 34.65 3.20 8.69
C ALA A 267 35.17 4.31 9.62
N ASN A 268 34.51 5.46 9.67
CA ASN A 268 35.05 6.66 10.31
C ASN A 268 34.21 7.19 11.47
N GLU A 269 32.91 6.88 11.51
CA GLU A 269 31.94 7.49 12.42
C GLU A 269 31.28 6.45 13.34
N TRP A 270 31.32 5.15 13.03
CA TRP A 270 30.71 4.11 13.86
C TRP A 270 31.54 3.76 15.09
N ASP A 271 30.93 3.81 16.28
CA ASP A 271 31.49 3.30 17.53
C ASP A 271 30.84 1.95 17.88
N PRO A 272 31.58 0.82 17.78
CA PRO A 272 31.03 -0.49 18.07
C PRO A 272 30.77 -0.74 19.56
N ALA A 273 31.44 -0.02 20.46
CA ALA A 273 31.23 -0.17 21.90
C ALA A 273 29.96 0.58 22.34
N ALA A 274 29.71 1.75 21.75
CA ALA A 274 28.51 2.53 21.99
C ALA A 274 27.31 2.07 21.13
N LYS A 275 27.54 1.26 20.09
CA LYS A 275 26.58 0.94 19.03
C LYS A 275 25.91 2.19 18.45
N ALA A 276 26.70 3.23 18.20
CA ALA A 276 26.20 4.52 17.76
C ALA A 276 27.19 5.19 16.81
N PHE A 277 26.66 6.06 15.94
CA PHE A 277 27.51 6.96 15.16
C PHE A 277 27.96 8.14 16.04
N GLN A 278 29.25 8.42 16.04
CA GLN A 278 29.86 9.52 16.76
C GLN A 278 29.62 10.84 16.03
N TYR A 279 29.13 11.83 16.76
CA TYR A 279 29.25 13.23 16.35
C TYR A 279 30.71 13.61 16.27
N ILE A 280 31.23 13.75 15.05
CA ILE A 280 32.54 14.33 14.83
C ILE A 280 32.34 15.84 14.66
N ASP A 281 32.05 16.55 15.75
CA ASP A 281 32.22 18.00 15.76
C ASP A 281 33.72 18.33 15.78
N LYS A 282 34.28 18.73 14.63
CA LYS A 282 35.66 19.23 14.56
C LYS A 282 35.80 20.69 15.03
N THR A 283 34.77 21.34 15.55
CA THR A 283 34.86 22.71 16.07
C THR A 283 35.03 22.83 17.58
N SER A 284 35.29 21.73 18.28
CA SER A 284 36.14 21.86 19.45
C SER A 284 37.50 22.40 18.97
N VAL A 285 37.69 23.71 19.11
CA VAL A 285 39.01 24.38 19.04
C VAL A 285 40.02 23.68 19.98
N ASN A 286 39.57 22.73 20.81
CA ASN A 286 40.31 21.96 21.80
C ASN A 286 40.24 20.42 21.65
N GLY A 287 39.78 19.85 20.52
CA GLY A 287 39.91 18.41 20.23
C GLY A 287 39.16 17.44 21.17
N VAL A 288 37.98 17.82 21.67
CA VAL A 288 37.11 16.94 22.46
C VAL A 288 36.16 16.19 21.51
N GLN A 289 36.21 14.85 21.51
CA GLN A 289 35.15 14.02 20.92
C GLN A 289 33.86 14.23 21.72
N ASP A 290 32.76 14.55 21.04
CA ASP A 290 31.45 14.43 21.67
C ASP A 290 31.13 12.94 21.89
N THR A 291 30.38 12.66 22.96
CA THR A 291 29.97 11.30 23.30
C THR A 291 29.13 10.73 22.14
N PRO A 292 29.43 9.53 21.62
CA PRO A 292 28.56 8.87 20.65
C PRO A 292 27.12 8.80 21.17
N THR A 293 26.16 9.21 20.33
CA THR A 293 24.74 9.18 20.67
C THR A 293 23.97 8.38 19.63
N ALA A 294 23.03 7.58 20.10
CA ALA A 294 22.21 6.72 19.25
C ALA A 294 21.10 7.49 18.50
N ASP A 295 21.11 8.82 18.53
CA ASP A 295 20.07 9.67 17.98
C ASP A 295 20.05 9.65 16.44
N VAL A 296 21.18 9.65 15.76
CA VAL A 296 21.16 9.58 14.28
C VAL A 296 20.99 8.16 13.74
N ASN A 297 21.11 7.13 14.59
CA ASN A 297 21.13 5.72 14.17
C ASN A 297 19.95 5.37 13.27
N MET A 298 18.74 5.76 13.67
CA MET A 298 17.56 5.35 12.92
C MET A 298 17.39 6.11 11.60
N LEU A 299 17.84 7.35 11.50
CA LEU A 299 17.85 8.05 10.21
C LEU A 299 18.78 7.35 9.20
N ILE A 300 19.86 6.74 9.70
CA ILE A 300 20.89 6.07 8.89
C ILE A 300 20.48 4.62 8.59
N VAL A 301 19.77 3.96 9.51
CA VAL A 301 19.45 2.52 9.43
C VAL A 301 18.67 2.15 8.17
N SER A 302 17.76 3.01 7.71
CA SER A 302 17.01 2.81 6.46
C SER A 302 17.92 2.64 5.24
N GLY A 303 19.06 3.33 5.21
CA GLY A 303 20.06 3.20 4.15
C GLY A 303 20.70 1.81 4.10
N PHE A 304 20.99 1.20 5.26
CA PHE A 304 21.52 -0.16 5.31
C PHE A 304 20.54 -1.17 4.73
N GLY A 305 19.26 -1.04 5.10
CA GLY A 305 18.18 -1.86 4.55
C GLY A 305 18.02 -1.67 3.05
N PHE A 306 18.01 -0.42 2.58
CA PHE A 306 17.92 -0.07 1.17
C PHE A 306 19.05 -0.72 0.34
N VAL A 307 20.30 -0.58 0.78
CA VAL A 307 21.44 -1.21 0.09
C VAL A 307 21.32 -2.72 0.11
N TYR A 308 20.95 -3.32 1.25
CA TYR A 308 20.72 -4.77 1.33
C TYR A 308 19.64 -5.25 0.36
N LYS A 309 18.45 -4.62 0.34
CA LYS A 309 17.34 -4.96 -0.56
C LYS A 309 17.78 -4.99 -2.03
N HIS A 310 18.54 -3.99 -2.46
CA HIS A 310 18.88 -3.82 -3.88
C HIS A 310 20.20 -4.48 -4.31
N THR A 311 21.03 -4.95 -3.38
CA THR A 311 22.32 -5.59 -3.69
C THR A 311 22.44 -7.04 -3.22
N GLY A 312 21.63 -7.45 -2.23
CA GLY A 312 21.78 -8.74 -1.55
C GLY A 312 23.04 -8.85 -0.68
N ASP A 313 23.79 -7.77 -0.45
CA ASP A 313 25.02 -7.79 0.34
C ASP A 313 24.70 -7.90 1.84
N ALA A 314 24.85 -9.12 2.37
CA ALA A 314 24.60 -9.46 3.76
C ALA A 314 25.42 -8.63 4.77
N THR A 315 26.53 -8.00 4.34
CA THR A 315 27.28 -7.05 5.17
C THR A 315 26.40 -5.91 5.64
N TYR A 316 25.53 -5.38 4.76
CA TYR A 316 24.66 -4.25 5.12
C TYR A 316 23.51 -4.68 6.03
N LEU A 317 23.03 -5.91 5.92
CA LEU A 317 22.09 -6.51 6.87
C LEU A 317 22.72 -6.61 8.27
N GLU A 318 23.94 -7.16 8.36
CA GLU A 318 24.64 -7.30 9.64
C GLU A 318 24.93 -5.94 10.30
N ARG A 319 25.42 -4.98 9.51
CA ARG A 319 25.68 -3.61 9.98
C ARG A 319 24.39 -2.90 10.41
N GLY A 320 23.34 -3.00 9.60
CA GLY A 320 22.05 -2.41 9.92
C GLY A 320 21.46 -2.96 11.22
N ASN A 321 21.62 -4.27 11.49
CA ASN A 321 21.14 -4.89 12.73
C ASN A 321 21.87 -4.32 13.95
N GLN A 322 23.18 -4.09 13.84
CA GLN A 322 23.96 -3.45 14.92
C GLN A 322 23.52 -2.00 15.18
N VAL A 323 23.23 -1.24 14.12
CA VAL A 323 22.71 0.14 14.24
C VAL A 323 21.32 0.12 14.87
N PHE A 324 20.47 -0.82 14.47
CA PHE A 324 19.12 -0.99 15.00
C PHE A 324 19.13 -1.34 16.50
N GLU A 325 19.99 -2.28 16.91
CA GLU A 325 20.22 -2.68 18.31
C GLU A 325 20.77 -1.53 19.17
N GLY A 326 21.47 -0.55 18.57
CA GLY A 326 21.94 0.64 19.27
C GLY A 326 20.81 1.54 19.80
N GLY A 327 19.59 1.39 19.26
CA GLY A 327 18.41 2.10 19.73
C GLY A 327 18.43 3.60 19.45
N VAL A 328 17.64 4.34 20.24
CA VAL A 328 17.60 5.82 20.26
C VAL A 328 17.85 6.30 21.69
N ASP A 329 18.59 7.39 21.87
CA ASP A 329 18.81 7.98 23.19
C ASP A 329 17.50 8.59 23.77
N SER A 330 17.07 8.04 24.91
CA SER A 330 15.90 8.48 25.66
C SER A 330 15.97 9.92 26.19
N SER A 331 17.17 10.49 26.37
CA SER A 331 17.36 11.84 26.92
C SER A 331 16.78 12.95 26.01
N TRP A 332 16.66 12.66 24.71
CA TRP A 332 16.08 13.55 23.70
C TRP A 332 14.56 13.38 23.51
N LEU A 333 13.90 12.42 24.16
CA LEU A 333 12.44 12.32 24.17
C LEU A 333 11.77 13.55 24.80
N ALA A 334 12.51 14.29 25.63
CA ALA A 334 12.10 15.58 26.20
C ALA A 334 12.40 16.78 25.28
N GLY A 335 13.16 16.59 24.19
CA GLY A 335 13.72 17.65 23.33
C GLY A 335 13.42 17.52 21.84
N SER A 336 12.34 16.84 21.46
CA SER A 336 11.58 16.86 20.19
C SER A 336 12.21 17.08 18.79
N LYS A 337 13.53 17.11 18.53
CA LYS A 337 14.03 17.49 17.18
C LYS A 337 14.03 16.41 16.09
N GLN A 338 14.21 15.12 16.40
CA GLN A 338 14.43 14.09 15.35
C GLN A 338 13.66 12.75 15.53
N PHE A 339 12.84 12.60 16.57
CA PHE A 339 12.16 11.33 16.92
C PHE A 339 11.30 10.75 15.78
N ASN A 340 10.59 11.59 15.03
CA ASN A 340 9.64 11.12 14.00
C ASN A 340 10.35 10.54 12.75
N GLN A 341 11.46 11.14 12.33
CA GLN A 341 12.29 10.66 11.20
C GLN A 341 13.00 9.35 11.54
N GLN A 342 13.42 9.24 12.79
CA GLN A 342 13.99 8.02 13.35
C GLN A 342 12.96 6.89 13.38
N TYR A 343 11.73 7.16 13.85
CA TYR A 343 10.67 6.17 13.90
C TYR A 343 10.33 5.63 12.50
N THR A 344 10.01 6.47 11.51
CA THR A 344 9.67 5.98 10.15
C THR A 344 10.83 5.23 9.48
N SER A 345 12.07 5.71 9.65
CA SER A 345 13.24 5.09 9.03
C SER A 345 13.56 3.70 9.59
N SER A 346 13.23 3.44 10.86
CA SER A 346 13.42 2.12 11.47
C SER A 346 12.44 1.07 10.95
N TYR A 347 11.19 1.44 10.62
CA TYR A 347 10.24 0.55 9.94
C TYR A 347 10.64 0.25 8.50
N ASN A 348 11.07 1.26 7.75
CA ASN A 348 11.58 1.08 6.39
C ASN A 348 12.72 0.05 6.39
N TYR A 349 13.64 0.14 7.35
CA TYR A 349 14.71 -0.82 7.52
C TYR A 349 14.20 -2.26 7.73
N LEU A 350 13.24 -2.47 8.63
CA LEU A 350 12.69 -3.80 8.91
C LEU A 350 12.07 -4.44 7.67
N ALA A 351 11.29 -3.67 6.92
CA ALA A 351 10.71 -4.18 5.69
C ALA A 351 11.75 -4.50 4.62
N TYR A 352 12.84 -3.74 4.58
CA TYR A 352 13.94 -4.06 3.68
C TYR A 352 14.66 -5.36 4.05
N ILE A 353 14.84 -5.65 5.35
CA ILE A 353 15.64 -6.81 5.78
C ILE A 353 14.88 -8.13 5.86
N GLN A 354 13.56 -8.09 6.07
CA GLN A 354 12.79 -9.31 6.26
C GLN A 354 12.56 -10.08 4.95
N GLY A 355 12.75 -9.47 3.77
CA GLY A 355 12.32 -10.07 2.49
C GLY A 355 10.83 -10.45 2.47
N LYS A 356 10.11 -10.02 3.51
CA LYS A 356 8.73 -10.21 3.84
C LYS A 356 8.24 -8.79 4.09
N SER A 357 7.43 -8.26 3.19
CA SER A 357 6.20 -7.67 3.69
C SER A 357 5.61 -8.74 4.59
N ASP A 358 5.48 -8.46 5.88
CA ASP A 358 4.68 -9.35 6.70
C ASP A 358 3.29 -9.41 6.07
N THR A 359 3.02 -10.50 5.34
CA THR A 359 1.71 -10.84 4.80
C THR A 359 0.79 -11.34 5.92
N SER A 360 1.12 -11.07 7.20
CA SER A 360 0.23 -11.18 8.35
C SER A 360 -0.20 -9.83 8.93
N LEU A 361 -0.08 -8.76 8.13
CA LEU A 361 -0.85 -7.52 8.29
C LEU A 361 -2.00 -7.42 7.28
N GLU A 362 -2.75 -8.51 7.17
CA GLU A 362 -4.17 -8.40 6.92
C GLU A 362 -4.84 -7.89 8.20
N SER A 363 -5.16 -6.60 8.22
CA SER A 363 -6.36 -6.02 8.83
C SER A 363 -6.17 -4.52 9.05
N GLY A 364 -6.98 -3.72 8.37
CA GLY A 364 -7.23 -2.34 8.80
C GLY A 364 -7.07 -1.23 7.76
N ALA A 365 -7.38 -1.45 6.48
CA ALA A 365 -7.80 -0.34 5.59
C ALA A 365 -8.63 -0.83 4.40
N GLY A 366 -9.56 -1.76 4.63
CA GLY A 366 -10.77 -1.77 3.83
C GLY A 366 -11.59 -0.55 4.24
N THR A 367 -11.99 0.29 3.30
CA THR A 367 -12.98 1.34 3.58
C THR A 367 -14.31 0.68 3.89
N SER A 368 -14.53 0.31 5.16
CA SER A 368 -15.88 0.14 5.67
C SER A 368 -16.51 1.53 5.74
N THR A 369 -17.46 1.81 4.86
CA THR A 369 -18.47 2.81 5.18
C THR A 369 -19.41 2.19 6.20
N ASP A 370 -18.95 2.15 7.44
CA ASP A 370 -19.74 1.80 8.60
C ASP A 370 -20.78 2.90 8.82
N THR A 371 -22.04 2.60 8.49
CA THR A 371 -23.19 3.43 8.86
C THR A 371 -23.83 3.06 10.20
N ASP A 372 -23.38 2.01 10.92
CA ASP A 372 -23.76 1.82 12.32
C ASP A 372 -22.82 0.87 13.09
N LYS A 373 -22.37 1.37 14.24
CA LYS A 373 -21.30 0.84 15.10
C LYS A 373 -21.29 -0.70 15.25
N GLY A 374 -20.19 -1.33 14.86
CA GLY A 374 -19.84 -2.69 15.31
C GLY A 374 -18.40 -3.08 14.99
N THR A 375 -17.56 -3.22 16.02
CA THR A 375 -16.19 -3.73 15.94
C THR A 375 -16.18 -5.25 15.73
N GLY A 376 -15.55 -5.75 14.66
CA GLY A 376 -15.27 -7.18 14.48
C GLY A 376 -13.77 -7.47 14.63
N THR A 377 -13.40 -8.23 15.66
CA THR A 377 -12.09 -8.85 15.85
C THR A 377 -12.26 -10.36 15.99
N ASP A 378 -11.30 -11.10 15.44
CA ASP A 378 -10.73 -12.33 16.00
C ASP A 378 -11.62 -13.57 16.09
N THR A 379 -11.04 -14.69 15.65
CA THR A 379 -11.51 -16.09 15.77
C THR A 379 -11.59 -16.61 17.22
N GLY A 380 -11.86 -15.75 18.20
CA GLY A 380 -12.04 -16.12 19.60
C GLY A 380 -13.51 -16.28 19.94
N ALA A 381 -13.90 -17.48 20.39
CA ALA A 381 -15.20 -17.72 20.99
C ALA A 381 -15.44 -16.81 22.21
N ASP A 382 -16.14 -15.69 22.01
CA ASP A 382 -16.92 -15.03 23.05
C ASP A 382 -18.28 -14.61 22.50
N GLY A 383 -19.33 -15.04 23.17
CA GLY A 383 -20.70 -14.95 22.70
C GLY A 383 -21.31 -13.57 22.92
N LEU A 384 -21.76 -12.94 21.84
CA LEU A 384 -22.83 -11.94 21.84
C LEU A 384 -23.73 -12.22 20.63
N ALA A 385 -24.76 -13.02 20.88
CA ALA A 385 -25.88 -13.19 19.98
C ALA A 385 -26.61 -11.85 19.81
N GLY A 386 -26.46 -11.24 18.64
CA GLY A 386 -27.14 -10.01 18.25
C GLY A 386 -26.73 -9.62 16.84
N SER A 387 -27.36 -10.27 15.85
CA SER A 387 -27.58 -9.81 14.46
C SER A 387 -26.80 -8.55 14.05
N VAL A 388 -25.71 -8.71 13.31
CA VAL A 388 -25.08 -7.57 12.65
C VAL A 388 -25.52 -7.56 11.19
N GLU A 389 -25.99 -6.40 10.77
CA GLU A 389 -26.58 -6.09 9.47
C GLU A 389 -25.47 -5.86 8.42
N LYS A 390 -25.71 -6.36 7.20
CA LYS A 390 -25.08 -5.99 5.92
C LYS A 390 -23.73 -5.25 6.00
N LEU A 391 -22.66 -5.94 5.62
CA LEU A 391 -21.32 -5.40 5.46
C LEU A 391 -21.08 -4.94 4.02
N VAL A 392 -20.25 -3.91 3.85
CA VAL A 392 -19.73 -3.47 2.55
C VAL A 392 -18.21 -3.46 2.63
N LEU A 393 -17.58 -4.44 1.99
CA LEU A 393 -16.14 -4.69 1.99
C LEU A 393 -15.57 -4.40 0.61
N THR A 394 -14.47 -3.65 0.56
CA THR A 394 -13.79 -3.34 -0.70
C THR A 394 -12.31 -3.63 -0.55
N GLY A 395 -11.82 -4.57 -1.35
CA GLY A 395 -10.42 -4.87 -1.61
C GLY A 395 -9.70 -3.68 -2.22
N ASN A 396 -8.38 -3.76 -2.21
CA ASN A 396 -7.50 -2.79 -2.85
C ASN A 396 -7.13 -3.28 -4.27
N GLY A 397 -6.11 -2.70 -4.89
CA GLY A 397 -5.73 -3.06 -6.26
C GLY A 397 -4.77 -4.24 -6.38
N GLY A 398 -4.65 -5.09 -5.35
CA GLY A 398 -3.82 -6.28 -5.30
C GLY A 398 -4.62 -7.54 -4.93
N ARG A 399 -3.94 -8.68 -4.72
CA ARG A 399 -4.62 -9.91 -4.25
C ARG A 399 -5.18 -9.70 -2.85
N ASP A 400 -6.49 -9.83 -2.70
CA ASP A 400 -7.23 -9.63 -1.46
C ASP A 400 -7.96 -10.89 -0.98
N HIS A 401 -8.24 -10.97 0.32
CA HIS A 401 -9.15 -11.95 0.92
C HIS A 401 -10.24 -11.22 1.71
N LEU A 402 -11.50 -11.33 1.27
CA LEU A 402 -12.66 -10.64 1.84
C LEU A 402 -13.66 -11.67 2.36
N VAL A 403 -14.19 -11.47 3.58
CA VAL A 403 -15.17 -12.37 4.23
C VAL A 403 -16.32 -11.53 4.79
N GLY A 404 -17.54 -11.74 4.30
CA GLY A 404 -18.76 -11.07 4.74
C GLY A 404 -19.21 -11.57 6.12
N GLY A 405 -19.44 -12.87 6.28
CA GLY A 405 -19.78 -13.46 7.58
C GLY A 405 -21.27 -13.73 7.69
N THR A 406 -22.03 -12.97 8.49
CA THR A 406 -23.49 -13.15 8.57
C THR A 406 -24.20 -11.86 8.18
N GLY A 407 -25.20 -11.93 7.31
CA GLY A 407 -25.91 -10.76 6.80
C GLY A 407 -26.01 -10.80 5.27
N ASP A 408 -26.70 -9.82 4.68
CA ASP A 408 -26.73 -9.63 3.22
C ASP A 408 -25.61 -8.65 2.84
N ASP A 409 -24.42 -9.14 2.53
CA ASP A 409 -23.18 -8.37 2.41
C ASP A 409 -22.83 -7.96 0.97
N GLN A 410 -21.88 -7.03 0.81
CA GLN A 410 -21.35 -6.61 -0.49
C GLN A 410 -19.82 -6.60 -0.47
N LEU A 411 -19.19 -7.40 -1.32
CA LEU A 411 -17.74 -7.56 -1.40
C LEU A 411 -17.25 -7.14 -2.79
N TYR A 412 -16.18 -6.34 -2.86
CA TYR A 412 -15.60 -5.86 -4.11
C TYR A 412 -14.07 -6.10 -4.13
N GLY A 413 -13.55 -7.04 -4.91
CA GLY A 413 -12.12 -7.38 -5.02
C GLY A 413 -11.28 -6.35 -5.77
N GLN A 414 -11.88 -5.62 -6.72
CA GLN A 414 -11.27 -4.54 -7.53
C GLN A 414 -10.25 -5.01 -8.57
N ARG A 415 -8.96 -5.06 -8.25
CA ARG A 415 -7.93 -5.54 -9.19
C ARG A 415 -7.05 -6.46 -8.38
N GLY A 416 -6.67 -7.61 -8.90
CA GLY A 416 -5.97 -8.58 -8.08
C GLY A 416 -6.25 -9.98 -8.54
N ASN A 417 -5.81 -10.94 -7.74
CA ASN A 417 -6.27 -12.31 -7.90
C ASN A 417 -6.88 -12.67 -6.55
N ASP A 418 -8.15 -12.36 -6.39
CA ASP A 418 -8.81 -12.14 -5.11
C ASP A 418 -9.56 -13.38 -4.63
N SER A 419 -9.90 -13.41 -3.34
CA SER A 419 -10.68 -14.47 -2.70
C SER A 419 -11.80 -13.85 -1.89
N LEU A 420 -13.04 -13.99 -2.34
CA LEU A 420 -14.23 -13.40 -1.71
C LEU A 420 -15.14 -14.50 -1.15
N GLU A 421 -15.54 -14.38 0.11
CA GLU A 421 -16.47 -15.28 0.79
C GLU A 421 -17.66 -14.48 1.35
N GLY A 422 -18.88 -14.75 0.85
CA GLY A 422 -20.11 -14.10 1.31
C GLY A 422 -20.43 -14.48 2.75
N GLY A 423 -20.75 -15.75 2.98
CA GLY A 423 -21.03 -16.27 4.31
C GLY A 423 -22.47 -16.72 4.41
N SER A 424 -23.23 -16.25 5.38
CA SER A 424 -24.66 -16.57 5.49
C SER A 424 -25.51 -15.34 5.24
N GLY A 425 -26.51 -15.44 4.36
CA GLY A 425 -27.36 -14.33 3.94
C GLY A 425 -27.21 -14.10 2.43
N ASN A 426 -27.93 -13.14 1.86
CA ASN A 426 -27.92 -12.93 0.41
C ASN A 426 -26.85 -11.91 0.04
N ASP A 427 -25.71 -12.40 -0.39
CA ASP A 427 -24.50 -11.61 -0.60
C ASP A 427 -24.34 -11.17 -2.05
N THR A 428 -23.57 -10.10 -2.26
CA THR A 428 -23.16 -9.64 -3.60
C THR A 428 -21.64 -9.51 -3.68
N LEU A 429 -21.01 -10.32 -4.51
CA LEU A 429 -19.55 -10.39 -4.68
C LEU A 429 -19.15 -9.93 -6.08
N TYR A 430 -18.15 -9.05 -6.18
CA TYR A 430 -17.52 -8.61 -7.42
C TYR A 430 -16.01 -8.91 -7.35
N GLY A 431 -15.49 -9.78 -8.21
CA GLY A 431 -14.08 -10.17 -8.30
C GLY A 431 -13.24 -9.00 -8.78
N GLY A 432 -13.49 -8.53 -9.99
CA GLY A 432 -12.81 -7.36 -10.54
C GLY A 432 -11.89 -7.73 -11.69
N LEU A 433 -10.70 -7.13 -11.73
CA LEU A 433 -9.68 -7.51 -12.71
C LEU A 433 -8.74 -8.56 -12.14
N GLY A 434 -8.66 -9.73 -12.77
CA GLY A 434 -7.63 -10.73 -12.61
C GLY A 434 -8.21 -12.12 -12.44
N THR A 435 -7.53 -13.01 -11.71
CA THR A 435 -8.02 -14.39 -11.50
C THR A 435 -8.51 -14.55 -10.08
N ASP A 436 -9.82 -14.51 -9.93
CA ASP A 436 -10.51 -14.40 -8.66
C ASP A 436 -11.23 -15.70 -8.28
N VAL A 437 -11.43 -15.88 -6.98
CA VAL A 437 -12.20 -16.99 -6.39
C VAL A 437 -13.33 -16.38 -5.56
N LEU A 438 -14.57 -16.59 -6.00
CA LEU A 438 -15.76 -16.08 -5.33
C LEU A 438 -16.58 -17.25 -4.80
N ASN A 439 -16.98 -17.18 -3.53
CA ASN A 439 -17.80 -18.19 -2.86
C ASN A 439 -18.96 -17.50 -2.12
N GLY A 440 -20.20 -17.71 -2.56
CA GLY A 440 -21.39 -17.15 -1.92
C GLY A 440 -21.62 -17.74 -0.53
N ASN A 441 -21.53 -19.07 -0.44
CA ASN A 441 -21.86 -19.90 0.73
C ASN A 441 -23.39 -20.03 0.92
N ASP A 442 -23.97 -19.67 2.08
CA ASP A 442 -25.38 -19.92 2.37
C ASP A 442 -26.23 -18.68 2.03
N GLY A 443 -27.15 -18.76 1.08
CA GLY A 443 -28.02 -17.65 0.72
C GLY A 443 -28.39 -17.63 -0.76
N ALA A 444 -29.19 -16.66 -1.18
CA ALA A 444 -29.41 -16.40 -2.60
C ALA A 444 -28.47 -15.29 -3.07
N ASP A 445 -27.29 -15.69 -3.52
CA ASP A 445 -26.15 -14.82 -3.75
C ASP A 445 -26.06 -14.32 -5.19
N THR A 446 -25.29 -13.26 -5.39
CA THR A 446 -24.97 -12.71 -6.70
C THR A 446 -23.46 -12.53 -6.83
N LEU A 447 -22.83 -13.29 -7.71
CA LEU A 447 -21.39 -13.34 -7.93
C LEU A 447 -21.04 -12.85 -9.33
N HIS A 448 -20.11 -11.91 -9.43
CA HIS A 448 -19.57 -11.36 -10.67
C HIS A 448 -18.05 -11.53 -10.68
N GLY A 449 -17.48 -12.39 -11.54
CA GLY A 449 -16.02 -12.52 -11.72
C GLY A 449 -15.42 -11.26 -12.35
N GLU A 450 -16.13 -10.69 -13.33
CA GLU A 450 -15.76 -9.53 -14.12
C GLU A 450 -14.69 -9.82 -15.17
N ALA A 451 -13.40 -9.55 -14.97
CA ALA A 451 -12.41 -9.69 -16.04
C ALA A 451 -11.19 -10.50 -15.60
N GLY A 452 -11.06 -11.68 -16.18
CA GLY A 452 -9.92 -12.57 -16.13
C GLY A 452 -10.43 -14.01 -16.04
N ASN A 453 -9.65 -14.94 -15.50
CA ASN A 453 -10.08 -16.34 -15.44
C ASN A 453 -10.50 -16.66 -14.02
N ASP A 454 -11.78 -16.69 -13.76
CA ASP A 454 -12.35 -16.69 -12.42
C ASP A 454 -12.96 -18.05 -12.03
N THR A 455 -13.10 -18.27 -10.73
CA THR A 455 -13.80 -19.44 -10.17
C THR A 455 -14.93 -18.94 -9.28
N LEU A 456 -16.17 -19.20 -9.68
CA LEU A 456 -17.36 -18.75 -8.97
C LEU A 456 -18.11 -19.97 -8.43
N LYS A 457 -18.45 -19.91 -7.15
CA LYS A 457 -19.19 -20.95 -6.43
C LYS A 457 -20.37 -20.31 -5.70
N GLY A 458 -21.61 -20.67 -6.09
CA GLY A 458 -22.83 -20.16 -5.47
C GLY A 458 -22.94 -20.62 -4.03
N GLY A 459 -23.20 -21.92 -3.85
CA GLY A 459 -23.31 -22.53 -2.54
C GLY A 459 -24.72 -23.06 -2.31
N ALA A 460 -25.35 -22.69 -1.19
CA ALA A 460 -26.68 -23.14 -0.85
C ALA A 460 -27.69 -22.01 -1.02
N GLY A 461 -28.58 -22.12 -2.01
CA GLY A 461 -29.66 -21.18 -2.29
C GLY A 461 -29.78 -20.94 -3.78
N ASN A 462 -30.53 -19.92 -4.18
CA ASN A 462 -30.80 -19.69 -5.60
C ASN A 462 -29.90 -18.55 -6.10
N ASP A 463 -28.78 -18.91 -6.68
CA ASP A 463 -27.69 -18.00 -6.94
C ASP A 463 -27.66 -17.45 -8.36
N ARG A 464 -26.96 -16.34 -8.55
CA ARG A 464 -26.67 -15.75 -9.85
C ARG A 464 -25.18 -15.60 -10.02
N LEU A 465 -24.59 -16.34 -10.94
CA LEU A 465 -23.16 -16.30 -11.23
C LEU A 465 -22.93 -15.74 -12.63
N ASN A 466 -22.00 -14.80 -12.74
CA ASN A 466 -21.54 -14.23 -14.01
C ASN A 466 -20.01 -14.24 -14.04
N GLY A 467 -19.41 -15.08 -14.89
CA GLY A 467 -17.95 -15.17 -15.05
C GLY A 467 -17.38 -13.86 -15.57
N GLY A 468 -17.88 -13.42 -16.71
CA GLY A 468 -17.56 -12.11 -17.27
C GLY A 468 -16.68 -12.23 -18.49
N ALA A 469 -15.39 -11.92 -18.41
CA ALA A 469 -14.48 -12.00 -19.53
C ALA A 469 -13.22 -12.79 -19.18
N GLY A 470 -13.05 -13.96 -19.78
CA GLY A 470 -11.83 -14.74 -19.72
C GLY A 470 -12.11 -16.23 -19.85
N LYS A 471 -11.78 -17.04 -18.87
CA LYS A 471 -12.03 -18.49 -18.91
C LYS A 471 -12.44 -18.91 -17.55
N ASP A 472 -13.75 -18.93 -17.34
CA ASP A 472 -14.32 -18.98 -16.02
C ASP A 472 -14.82 -20.38 -15.70
N THR A 473 -14.80 -20.72 -14.41
CA THR A 473 -15.40 -21.95 -13.89
C THR A 473 -16.53 -21.57 -12.96
N LEU A 474 -17.76 -21.96 -13.30
CA LEU A 474 -18.97 -21.64 -12.54
C LEU A 474 -19.58 -22.91 -11.96
N GLU A 475 -19.86 -22.91 -10.67
CA GLU A 475 -20.49 -24.00 -9.92
C GLU A 475 -21.65 -23.42 -9.09
N GLY A 476 -22.90 -23.71 -9.45
CA GLY A 476 -24.09 -23.23 -8.71
C GLY A 476 -24.23 -23.91 -7.35
N MET A 477 -24.17 -25.25 -7.35
CA MET A 477 -24.39 -26.16 -6.22
C MET A 477 -25.87 -26.33 -5.83
N GLU A 478 -26.23 -26.14 -4.55
CA GLU A 478 -27.54 -26.50 -4.04
C GLU A 478 -28.54 -25.38 -4.29
N GLY A 479 -29.50 -25.58 -5.18
CA GLY A 479 -30.61 -24.66 -5.34
C GLY A 479 -30.99 -24.51 -6.81
N LEU A 480 -31.46 -23.32 -7.18
CA LEU A 480 -31.87 -23.01 -8.55
C LEU A 480 -31.07 -21.83 -9.06
N ASP A 481 -30.04 -22.15 -9.83
CA ASP A 481 -29.00 -21.21 -10.16
C ASP A 481 -29.12 -20.68 -11.58
N VAL A 482 -28.64 -19.46 -11.76
CA VAL A 482 -28.53 -18.82 -13.07
C VAL A 482 -27.07 -18.51 -13.31
N LEU A 483 -26.49 -19.19 -14.30
CA LEU A 483 -25.08 -19.15 -14.65
C LEU A 483 -24.90 -18.44 -16.00
N THR A 484 -23.96 -17.51 -16.06
CA THR A 484 -23.59 -16.77 -17.27
C THR A 484 -22.08 -16.85 -17.41
N GLY A 485 -21.57 -17.47 -18.48
CA GLY A 485 -20.12 -17.60 -18.70
C GLY A 485 -19.52 -16.25 -19.09
N GLY A 486 -20.13 -15.60 -20.08
CA GLY A 486 -19.67 -14.36 -20.65
C GLY A 486 -18.75 -14.58 -21.85
N GLN A 487 -17.68 -13.81 -21.96
CA GLN A 487 -16.71 -13.92 -23.04
C GLN A 487 -15.65 -14.95 -22.70
N GLY A 488 -15.45 -15.91 -23.59
CA GLY A 488 -14.27 -16.77 -23.59
C GLY A 488 -14.67 -18.23 -23.54
N ASN A 489 -13.84 -19.07 -22.92
CA ASN A 489 -14.06 -20.53 -22.93
C ASN A 489 -14.40 -20.99 -21.52
N ASP A 490 -15.68 -21.06 -21.21
CA ASP A 490 -16.14 -21.22 -19.84
C ASP A 490 -16.54 -22.67 -19.53
N VAL A 491 -16.49 -23.01 -18.24
CA VAL A 491 -16.80 -24.35 -17.73
C VAL A 491 -17.90 -24.25 -16.68
N PHE A 492 -19.03 -24.90 -16.95
CA PHE A 492 -20.13 -25.03 -16.01
C PHE A 492 -20.05 -26.40 -15.33
N LEU A 493 -19.79 -26.42 -14.03
CA LEU A 493 -19.52 -27.63 -13.25
C LEU A 493 -20.75 -28.07 -12.47
N PHE A 494 -21.11 -29.36 -12.60
CA PHE A 494 -22.18 -29.99 -11.84
C PHE A 494 -21.65 -31.23 -11.12
N ARG A 495 -22.02 -31.41 -9.84
CA ARG A 495 -21.46 -32.47 -8.98
C ARG A 495 -22.48 -33.51 -8.57
N SER A 496 -23.77 -33.19 -8.62
CA SER A 496 -24.81 -34.08 -8.13
C SER A 496 -26.06 -34.01 -8.98
N THR A 497 -26.74 -35.15 -9.13
CA THR A 497 -28.04 -35.21 -9.80
C THR A 497 -29.16 -34.55 -8.98
N ILE A 498 -28.90 -34.23 -7.70
CA ILE A 498 -29.85 -33.56 -6.79
C ILE A 498 -29.99 -32.07 -7.13
N GLU A 499 -28.93 -31.45 -7.66
CA GLU A 499 -28.84 -30.01 -8.01
C GLU A 499 -29.83 -29.63 -9.13
N THR A 500 -30.38 -30.63 -9.82
CA THR A 500 -30.99 -30.48 -11.15
C THR A 500 -32.34 -31.20 -11.27
N ALA A 501 -33.04 -31.40 -10.15
CA ALA A 501 -34.28 -32.17 -10.10
C ALA A 501 -35.35 -31.57 -11.04
N ASN A 502 -35.74 -32.36 -12.06
CA ASN A 502 -36.56 -32.11 -13.27
C ASN A 502 -37.65 -31.01 -13.33
N ASN A 503 -38.09 -30.42 -12.23
CA ASN A 503 -39.14 -29.40 -12.25
C ASN A 503 -38.61 -27.96 -12.30
N LEU A 504 -37.36 -27.73 -11.89
CA LEU A 504 -36.71 -26.42 -11.92
C LEU A 504 -35.20 -26.69 -12.12
N PRO A 505 -34.71 -26.74 -13.37
CA PRO A 505 -33.29 -26.94 -13.65
C PRO A 505 -32.52 -25.63 -13.49
N ASP A 506 -31.23 -25.73 -13.18
CA ASP A 506 -30.31 -24.61 -13.34
C ASP A 506 -30.29 -24.11 -14.78
N VAL A 507 -30.03 -22.82 -14.95
CA VAL A 507 -30.08 -22.15 -16.24
C VAL A 507 -28.70 -21.60 -16.59
N ILE A 508 -28.12 -22.07 -17.68
CA ILE A 508 -26.98 -21.43 -18.35
C ILE A 508 -27.54 -20.47 -19.40
N THR A 509 -27.22 -19.18 -19.30
CA THR A 509 -27.94 -18.15 -20.05
C THR A 509 -27.36 -17.82 -21.43
N ASP A 510 -26.07 -18.10 -21.66
CA ASP A 510 -25.33 -17.60 -22.83
C ASP A 510 -24.39 -18.63 -23.47
N PHE A 511 -24.63 -19.93 -23.26
CA PHE A 511 -23.75 -21.02 -23.70
C PHE A 511 -23.37 -20.94 -25.19
N GLU A 512 -22.07 -20.92 -25.48
CA GLU A 512 -21.51 -20.91 -26.83
C GLU A 512 -20.99 -22.30 -27.27
N HIS A 513 -21.69 -22.91 -28.22
CA HIS A 513 -21.34 -24.23 -28.76
C HIS A 513 -19.90 -24.28 -29.32
N GLY A 514 -19.16 -25.32 -28.91
CA GLY A 514 -17.78 -25.60 -29.35
C GLY A 514 -16.72 -24.75 -28.64
N ILE A 515 -17.15 -23.83 -27.77
CA ILE A 515 -16.31 -22.93 -27.01
C ILE A 515 -16.45 -23.25 -25.52
N ASP A 516 -17.67 -23.22 -25.01
CA ASP A 516 -18.00 -23.52 -23.62
C ASP A 516 -18.16 -25.02 -23.38
N ARG A 517 -18.07 -25.42 -22.11
CA ARG A 517 -18.19 -26.82 -21.71
C ARG A 517 -19.05 -27.00 -20.47
N VAL A 518 -19.91 -28.01 -20.53
CA VAL A 518 -20.58 -28.56 -19.34
C VAL A 518 -19.73 -29.71 -18.79
N ASN A 519 -19.28 -29.59 -17.54
CA ASN A 519 -18.48 -30.60 -16.87
C ASN A 519 -19.34 -31.45 -15.95
N LEU A 520 -19.45 -32.73 -16.30
CA LEU A 520 -20.24 -33.75 -15.61
C LEU A 520 -19.35 -34.88 -15.06
N SER A 521 -18.02 -34.71 -15.12
CA SER A 521 -17.05 -35.73 -14.69
C SER A 521 -17.08 -36.07 -13.19
N LEU A 522 -17.88 -35.37 -12.40
CA LEU A 522 -18.07 -35.62 -10.98
C LEU A 522 -19.42 -36.29 -10.67
N ILE A 523 -20.28 -36.44 -11.67
CA ILE A 523 -21.56 -37.16 -11.54
C ILE A 523 -21.32 -38.61 -11.97
N ASP A 524 -21.62 -39.55 -11.07
CA ASP A 524 -21.60 -40.97 -11.43
C ASP A 524 -22.72 -41.24 -12.44
N ALA A 525 -22.33 -41.55 -13.68
CA ALA A 525 -23.26 -41.87 -14.75
C ALA A 525 -24.02 -43.20 -14.53
N ASN A 526 -23.80 -43.91 -13.41
CA ASN A 526 -24.55 -45.10 -13.01
C ASN A 526 -24.78 -45.22 -11.49
N LEU A 527 -25.85 -44.60 -10.98
CA LEU A 527 -26.19 -44.66 -9.55
C LEU A 527 -26.41 -46.08 -8.98
N ARG A 528 -26.62 -47.09 -9.83
CA ARG A 528 -26.86 -48.49 -9.40
C ARG A 528 -25.56 -49.30 -9.26
N VAL A 529 -24.48 -48.88 -9.91
CA VAL A 529 -23.19 -49.55 -9.88
C VAL A 529 -22.12 -48.50 -9.57
N GLN A 530 -21.71 -48.43 -8.30
CA GLN A 530 -20.66 -47.49 -7.87
C GLN A 530 -19.41 -47.60 -8.74
N GLY A 531 -19.05 -46.50 -9.38
CA GLY A 531 -17.82 -46.35 -10.13
C GLY A 531 -17.97 -45.29 -11.21
N ASP A 532 -17.03 -44.35 -11.25
CA ASP A 532 -17.04 -43.20 -12.15
C ASP A 532 -17.09 -43.63 -13.63
N GLN A 533 -18.30 -43.67 -14.21
CA GLN A 533 -18.53 -44.00 -15.63
C GLN A 533 -18.75 -42.72 -16.42
N ALA A 534 -18.21 -42.67 -17.64
CA ALA A 534 -18.42 -41.55 -18.54
C ALA A 534 -19.80 -41.57 -19.17
N PHE A 535 -20.40 -40.40 -19.33
CA PHE A 535 -21.66 -40.22 -20.05
C PHE A 535 -21.51 -40.44 -21.57
N SER A 536 -22.61 -40.81 -22.23
CA SER A 536 -22.73 -40.92 -23.68
C SER A 536 -23.77 -39.93 -24.20
N PHE A 537 -23.34 -38.92 -24.95
CA PHE A 537 -24.24 -37.95 -25.58
C PHE A 537 -24.95 -38.54 -26.80
N ILE A 538 -26.28 -38.59 -26.75
CA ILE A 538 -27.14 -39.19 -27.78
C ILE A 538 -27.90 -38.17 -28.65
N GLY A 539 -27.71 -36.87 -28.43
CA GLY A 539 -28.38 -35.80 -29.18
C GLY A 539 -29.86 -35.67 -28.81
N ASP A 540 -30.75 -35.60 -29.81
CA ASP A 540 -32.21 -35.47 -29.64
C ASP A 540 -32.94 -36.83 -29.51
N ARG A 541 -32.19 -37.93 -29.52
CA ARG A 541 -32.76 -39.27 -29.42
C ARG A 541 -33.31 -39.51 -28.02
N GLN A 542 -34.43 -40.23 -27.95
CA GLN A 542 -35.00 -40.71 -26.70
C GLN A 542 -34.03 -41.69 -26.00
N PHE A 543 -34.04 -41.69 -24.66
CA PHE A 543 -33.25 -42.62 -23.86
C PHE A 543 -33.52 -44.07 -24.24
N SER A 544 -32.46 -44.83 -24.48
CA SER A 544 -32.52 -46.22 -24.91
C SER A 544 -32.75 -47.17 -23.73
N GLY A 545 -32.51 -46.71 -22.50
CA GLY A 545 -32.52 -47.48 -21.26
C GLY A 545 -31.13 -48.01 -20.89
N LYS A 546 -30.07 -47.38 -21.42
CA LYS A 546 -28.71 -47.56 -20.91
C LYS A 546 -28.44 -46.45 -19.91
N ALA A 547 -27.85 -46.80 -18.78
CA ALA A 547 -27.33 -45.83 -17.83
C ALA A 547 -26.28 -44.91 -18.49
N GLY A 548 -26.24 -43.65 -18.06
CA GLY A 548 -25.26 -42.66 -18.48
C GLY A 548 -25.53 -42.09 -19.87
N GLU A 549 -26.78 -41.88 -20.25
CA GLU A 549 -27.15 -41.24 -21.51
C GLU A 549 -27.50 -39.76 -21.31
N LEU A 550 -26.98 -38.88 -22.17
CA LEU A 550 -27.32 -37.45 -22.19
C LEU A 550 -28.09 -37.11 -23.48
N HIS A 551 -29.26 -36.48 -23.34
CA HIS A 551 -30.04 -35.98 -24.47
C HIS A 551 -30.21 -34.46 -24.38
N PHE A 552 -30.32 -33.77 -25.53
CA PHE A 552 -30.62 -32.34 -25.59
C PHE A 552 -31.79 -32.03 -26.54
N VAL A 553 -32.88 -31.46 -26.00
CA VAL A 553 -34.08 -31.09 -26.76
C VAL A 553 -34.68 -29.81 -26.20
N ASN A 554 -35.11 -28.88 -27.07
CA ASN A 554 -35.77 -27.62 -26.68
C ASN A 554 -35.02 -26.84 -25.58
N HIS A 555 -33.69 -26.68 -25.74
CA HIS A 555 -32.84 -25.96 -24.77
C HIS A 555 -32.71 -26.64 -23.40
N VAL A 556 -33.06 -27.91 -23.27
CA VAL A 556 -32.87 -28.67 -22.03
C VAL A 556 -31.95 -29.85 -22.29
N LEU A 557 -30.83 -29.89 -21.57
CA LEU A 557 -29.94 -31.05 -21.45
C LEU A 557 -30.45 -31.91 -20.32
N SER A 558 -30.75 -33.17 -20.61
CA SER A 558 -31.22 -34.14 -19.62
C SER A 558 -30.32 -35.36 -19.59
N GLY A 559 -30.06 -35.89 -18.40
CA GLY A 559 -29.30 -37.12 -18.21
C GLY A 559 -30.13 -38.23 -17.57
N ASP A 560 -30.04 -39.43 -18.11
CA ASP A 560 -30.54 -40.69 -17.53
C ASP A 560 -29.31 -41.46 -17.00
N VAL A 561 -29.07 -41.39 -15.69
CA VAL A 561 -27.94 -42.05 -15.02
C VAL A 561 -28.29 -43.48 -14.62
N ASP A 562 -29.55 -43.84 -14.39
CA ASP A 562 -29.89 -45.17 -13.86
C ASP A 562 -30.41 -46.17 -14.91
N GLY A 563 -30.69 -45.68 -16.12
CA GLY A 563 -31.12 -46.42 -17.30
C GLY A 563 -32.61 -46.75 -17.32
N ASP A 564 -33.45 -46.08 -16.53
CA ASP A 564 -34.91 -46.31 -16.50
C ASP A 564 -35.70 -45.57 -17.60
N LYS A 565 -35.01 -44.76 -18.43
CA LYS A 565 -35.55 -43.92 -19.52
C LYS A 565 -36.27 -42.66 -19.05
N VAL A 566 -36.15 -42.32 -17.78
CA VAL A 566 -36.58 -41.05 -17.22
C VAL A 566 -35.33 -40.21 -17.01
N ALA A 567 -35.43 -38.90 -17.23
CA ALA A 567 -34.34 -38.01 -16.87
C ALA A 567 -34.18 -38.02 -15.35
N ASP A 568 -32.95 -38.20 -14.87
CA ASP A 568 -32.58 -38.03 -13.48
C ASP A 568 -32.20 -36.59 -13.17
N PHE A 569 -31.74 -35.85 -14.18
CA PHE A 569 -31.46 -34.43 -14.09
C PHE A 569 -31.78 -33.66 -15.36
N GLY A 570 -31.96 -32.34 -15.21
CA GLY A 570 -32.05 -31.39 -16.30
C GLY A 570 -31.22 -30.12 -16.05
N ILE A 571 -30.65 -29.56 -17.12
CA ILE A 571 -29.99 -28.25 -17.16
C ILE A 571 -30.58 -27.49 -18.35
N GLN A 572 -31.07 -26.28 -18.12
CA GLN A 572 -31.53 -25.41 -19.19
C GLN A 572 -30.34 -24.67 -19.79
N ILE A 573 -30.16 -24.79 -21.10
CA ILE A 573 -29.05 -24.21 -21.86
C ILE A 573 -29.62 -23.25 -22.90
N GLU A 574 -29.59 -21.97 -22.54
CA GLU A 574 -29.85 -20.87 -23.45
C GLU A 574 -28.56 -20.50 -24.18
N GLY A 575 -28.67 -19.70 -25.26
CA GLY A 575 -27.51 -19.32 -26.09
C GLY A 575 -27.16 -20.33 -27.19
N SER A 576 -27.46 -21.63 -26.99
CA SER A 576 -27.28 -22.66 -28.02
C SER A 576 -28.52 -23.50 -28.29
N SER A 577 -28.73 -23.86 -29.56
CA SER A 577 -29.74 -24.84 -30.01
C SER A 577 -29.13 -26.17 -30.46
N VAL A 578 -27.80 -26.31 -30.35
CA VAL A 578 -27.06 -27.50 -30.77
C VAL A 578 -25.96 -27.81 -29.75
N LEU A 579 -25.85 -29.08 -29.36
CA LEU A 579 -24.74 -29.60 -28.56
C LEU A 579 -24.17 -30.86 -29.24
N THR A 580 -22.92 -31.15 -28.94
CA THR A 580 -22.14 -32.28 -29.43
C THR A 580 -21.17 -32.75 -28.35
N THR A 581 -20.41 -33.82 -28.62
CA THR A 581 -19.44 -34.34 -27.64
C THR A 581 -18.31 -33.37 -27.29
N VAL A 582 -18.06 -32.31 -28.08
CA VAL A 582 -17.00 -31.33 -27.74
C VAL A 582 -17.42 -30.36 -26.64
N ASP A 583 -18.72 -30.24 -26.39
CA ASP A 583 -19.33 -29.33 -25.42
C ASP A 583 -19.32 -29.90 -23.99
N PHE A 584 -18.72 -31.08 -23.80
CA PHE A 584 -18.75 -31.80 -22.53
C PHE A 584 -17.36 -32.14 -22.02
N VAL A 585 -17.24 -32.20 -20.70
CA VAL A 585 -16.18 -32.89 -19.97
C VAL A 585 -16.86 -34.02 -19.19
N ILE A 586 -16.62 -35.26 -19.61
CA ILE A 586 -17.35 -36.47 -19.20
C ILE A 586 -16.40 -37.63 -18.93
#